data_AF-A0A414KHL1-F1
#
_entry.id   AF-A0A414KHL1-F1
#
_cell.length_a   1.000
_cell.length_b   1.000
_cell.length_c   1.000
_cell.angle_alpha   90.00
_cell.angle_beta   90.00
_cell.angle_gamma   90.00
#
_symmetry.space_group_name_H-M   'P 1'
#
loop_
_entity.id
_entity.type
_entity.pdbx_description
1 polymer ?
#
loop_
_entity_poly.entity_id
_entity_poly.type
_entity_poly.pdbx_seq_one_letter_code
_entity_poly.pdbx_strand_id
1 'polypeptide(L)'
;MIYMKANRLFIKTKNKKIEYMQDKVLELLFYIFRIFPVQKRKIVVSCFKNHGYCDSPKYIIQQLLKLDCTADIVWLCDFENPPEMPACIRQVPYHSIRGIYEQVTAQIWISNRRKSRYVRKRKNQYYIQTWHGGVRLKNMERAAINKLSKRYIDSAKNDSKMINLFLSNSDFSTFLIRRDMWYSGKILQKGLPRTDVMLNGDRNTIAKKNKILSIN
;
A
#
# COMPACT_ATOMS: atom_id res chain seq x y z
N MET A 1 21.81 -19.61 -12.28
CA MET A 1 20.92 -18.50 -11.88
C MET A 1 21.33 -18.05 -10.47
N ILE A 2 22.00 -16.90 -10.34
CA ILE A 2 22.54 -16.43 -9.05
C ILE A 2 21.35 -15.93 -8.21
N TYR A 3 20.87 -16.78 -7.30
CA TYR A 3 19.81 -16.43 -6.37
C TYR A 3 20.38 -15.51 -5.27
N MET A 4 20.04 -14.22 -5.30
CA MET A 4 20.39 -13.27 -4.24
C MET A 4 19.68 -13.65 -2.92
N LYS A 5 20.44 -14.23 -1.97
CA LYS A 5 20.07 -14.35 -0.56
C LYS A 5 19.66 -12.99 0.02
N ALA A 6 18.65 -13.01 0.89
CA ALA A 6 18.09 -11.91 1.70
C ALA A 6 18.83 -10.55 1.65
N ASN A 7 18.14 -9.50 1.20
CA ASN A 7 18.68 -8.13 1.10
C ASN A 7 19.18 -7.62 2.46
N ARG A 8 20.51 -7.56 2.64
CA ARG A 8 21.20 -7.03 3.84
C ARG A 8 20.84 -5.58 4.21
N LEU A 9 20.23 -4.82 3.28
CA LEU A 9 19.81 -3.43 3.50
C LEU A 9 18.62 -3.27 4.45
N PHE A 10 17.86 -4.34 4.71
CA PHE A 10 16.68 -4.28 5.56
C PHE A 10 16.88 -5.12 6.82
N ILE A 11 17.47 -4.51 7.85
CA ILE A 11 17.78 -5.18 9.11
C ILE A 11 16.63 -4.92 10.09
N LYS A 12 16.02 -6.00 10.61
CA LYS A 12 15.11 -5.89 11.76
C LYS A 12 15.97 -5.76 13.01
N THR A 13 15.89 -4.62 13.68
CA THR A 13 16.65 -4.35 14.91
C THR A 13 15.83 -3.48 15.86
N LYS A 14 16.07 -3.60 17.16
CA LYS A 14 15.51 -2.68 18.18
C LYS A 14 16.42 -1.47 18.42
N ASN A 15 17.61 -1.43 17.81
CA ASN A 15 18.57 -0.34 17.99
C ASN A 15 18.16 0.89 17.16
N LYS A 16 17.68 1.94 17.83
CA LYS A 16 17.19 3.17 17.22
C LYS A 16 18.23 3.87 16.32
N LYS A 17 19.53 3.79 16.63
CA LYS A 17 20.60 4.40 15.81
C LYS A 17 20.74 3.66 14.48
N ILE A 18 20.77 2.32 14.53
CA ILE A 18 20.85 1.49 13.31
C ILE A 18 19.61 1.69 12.45
N GLU A 19 18.41 1.70 13.04
CA GLU A 19 17.20 1.96 12.27
C GLU A 19 17.20 3.35 11.60
N TYR A 20 17.72 4.38 12.29
CA TYR A 20 17.84 5.72 11.74
C TYR A 20 18.81 5.77 10.55
N MET A 21 20.00 5.18 10.70
CA MET A 21 20.98 5.09 9.63
C MET A 21 20.44 4.33 8.42
N GLN A 22 19.75 3.20 8.66
CA GLN A 22 19.10 2.43 7.61
C GLN A 22 18.05 3.27 6.87
N ASP A 23 17.18 4.00 7.59
CA ASP A 23 16.19 4.86 6.95
C ASP A 23 16.84 5.96 6.08
N LYS A 24 18.02 6.47 6.47
CA LYS A 24 18.77 7.44 5.67
C LYS A 24 19.38 6.84 4.42
N VAL A 25 19.93 5.64 4.50
CA VAL A 25 20.41 4.90 3.32
C VAL A 25 19.25 4.62 2.36
N LEU A 26 18.11 4.14 2.87
CA LEU A 26 16.93 3.86 2.06
C LEU A 26 16.35 5.13 1.43
N GLU A 27 16.29 6.23 2.19
CA GLU A 27 15.89 7.55 1.69
C GLU A 27 16.81 8.01 0.55
N LEU A 28 18.12 7.84 0.70
CA LEU A 28 19.09 8.16 -0.36
C LEU A 28 18.85 7.33 -1.62
N LEU A 29 18.58 6.03 -1.50
CA LEU A 29 18.23 5.18 -2.66
C LEU A 29 16.97 5.67 -3.39
N PHE A 30 15.97 6.16 -2.66
CA PHE A 30 14.78 6.78 -3.25
C PHE A 30 15.12 8.04 -4.08
N TYR A 31 16.18 8.77 -3.73
CA TYR A 31 16.66 9.92 -4.50
C TYR A 31 17.55 9.50 -5.66
N ILE A 32 18.50 8.57 -5.45
CA ILE A 32 19.40 8.06 -6.49
C ILE A 32 18.60 7.48 -7.66
N PHE A 33 17.57 6.67 -7.40
CA PHE A 33 16.78 6.08 -8.48
C PHE A 33 15.91 7.07 -9.26
N ARG A 34 15.92 8.37 -8.92
CA ARG A 34 15.26 9.40 -9.74
C ARG A 34 15.98 9.68 -11.06
N ILE A 35 17.22 9.20 -11.23
CA ILE A 35 17.91 9.18 -12.53
C ILE A 35 17.11 8.43 -13.59
N PHE A 36 16.32 7.44 -13.17
CA PHE A 36 15.43 6.70 -14.07
C PHE A 36 14.12 7.47 -14.28
N PRO A 37 13.57 7.49 -15.50
CA PRO A 37 12.31 8.17 -15.78
C PRO A 37 11.12 7.47 -15.09
N VAL A 38 10.05 8.25 -14.86
CA VAL A 38 8.76 7.68 -14.40
C VAL A 38 8.10 6.99 -15.59
N GLN A 39 7.81 5.70 -15.44
CA GLN A 39 7.19 4.83 -16.44
C GLN A 39 5.67 4.98 -16.39
N LYS A 40 5.09 5.55 -17.45
CA LYS A 40 3.68 5.99 -17.50
C LYS A 40 2.64 4.90 -17.25
N ARG A 41 2.95 3.65 -17.63
CA ARG A 41 2.04 2.51 -17.50
C ARG A 41 2.31 1.65 -16.28
N LYS A 42 3.32 2.00 -15.46
CA LYS A 42 3.70 1.20 -14.31
C LYS A 42 2.86 1.56 -13.10
N ILE A 43 2.30 0.54 -12.47
CA ILE A 43 1.50 0.63 -11.25
C ILE A 43 2.14 -0.26 -10.20
N VAL A 44 2.49 0.34 -9.07
CA VAL A 44 3.03 -0.39 -7.91
C VAL A 44 1.97 -0.51 -6.85
N VAL A 45 1.77 -1.74 -6.39
CA VAL A 45 0.75 -2.09 -5.41
C VAL A 45 1.40 -2.64 -4.16
N SER A 46 0.93 -2.23 -2.98
CA SER A 46 1.33 -2.82 -1.70
C SER A 46 0.12 -3.06 -0.81
N CYS A 47 -0.04 -4.27 -0.31
CA CYS A 47 -1.18 -4.66 0.52
C CYS A 47 -0.73 -5.17 1.90
N PHE A 48 -1.35 -4.64 2.96
CA PHE A 48 -1.05 -4.94 4.37
C PHE A 48 0.44 -5.00 4.68
N LYS A 49 0.91 -5.87 5.57
CA LYS A 49 2.35 -6.08 5.81
C LYS A 49 3.06 -6.84 4.67
N ASN A 50 2.63 -6.61 3.42
CA ASN A 50 3.09 -7.30 2.20
C ASN A 50 2.64 -8.76 2.11
N HIS A 51 1.58 -9.10 2.86
CA HIS A 51 0.97 -10.41 2.82
C HIS A 51 -0.23 -10.39 1.87
N GLY A 52 -0.21 -11.31 0.90
CA GLY A 52 -1.40 -11.64 0.14
C GLY A 52 -1.68 -10.81 -1.11
N TYR A 53 -2.44 -11.44 -1.99
CA TYR A 53 -3.23 -10.80 -3.04
C TYR A 53 -4.65 -10.58 -2.53
N CYS A 54 -4.90 -9.45 -1.86
CA CYS A 54 -6.15 -9.25 -1.14
C CYS A 54 -6.58 -7.77 -1.01
N ASP A 55 -7.73 -7.59 -0.36
CA ASP A 55 -8.35 -6.30 -0.02
C ASP A 55 -8.63 -5.40 -1.23
N SER A 56 -8.92 -4.12 -1.01
CA SER A 56 -9.30 -3.18 -2.06
C SER A 56 -8.26 -3.09 -3.19
N PRO A 57 -6.94 -3.12 -2.93
CA PRO A 57 -5.95 -3.12 -4.00
C PRO A 57 -6.11 -4.29 -4.98
N LYS A 58 -6.47 -5.50 -4.50
CA LYS A 58 -6.72 -6.66 -5.38
C LYS A 58 -7.82 -6.36 -6.39
N TYR A 59 -8.98 -5.90 -5.91
CA TYR A 59 -10.14 -5.69 -6.77
C TYR A 59 -9.93 -4.54 -7.75
N ILE A 60 -9.18 -3.49 -7.37
CA ILE A 60 -8.77 -2.44 -8.31
C ILE A 60 -7.94 -3.05 -9.44
N ILE A 61 -6.96 -3.88 -9.12
CA ILE A 61 -6.10 -4.53 -10.12
C ILE A 61 -6.87 -5.51 -11.00
N GLN A 62 -7.79 -6.29 -10.43
CA GLN A 62 -8.61 -7.21 -11.20
C GLN A 62 -9.50 -6.48 -12.23
N GLN A 63 -10.10 -5.36 -11.84
CA GLN A 63 -10.89 -4.56 -12.78
C GLN A 63 -10.00 -3.86 -13.80
N LEU A 64 -8.83 -3.36 -13.40
CA LEU A 64 -7.89 -2.76 -14.33
C LEU A 64 -7.43 -3.76 -15.40
N LEU A 65 -7.08 -4.99 -15.03
CA LEU A 65 -6.63 -6.01 -15.97
C LEU A 65 -7.71 -6.40 -16.99
N LYS A 66 -9.01 -6.22 -16.66
CA LYS A 66 -10.11 -6.40 -17.60
C LYS A 66 -10.25 -5.24 -18.60
N LEU A 67 -9.90 -4.02 -18.17
CA LEU A 67 -10.02 -2.80 -18.97
C LEU A 67 -8.77 -2.51 -19.82
N ASP A 68 -7.60 -2.78 -19.27
CA ASP A 68 -6.29 -2.59 -19.89
C ASP A 68 -5.34 -3.73 -19.49
N CYS A 69 -5.18 -4.69 -20.38
CA CYS A 69 -4.27 -5.83 -20.18
C CYS A 69 -2.78 -5.48 -20.38
N THR A 70 -2.47 -4.24 -20.78
CA THR A 70 -1.11 -3.82 -21.15
C THR A 70 -0.42 -2.97 -20.08
N ALA A 71 -1.08 -2.72 -18.93
CA ALA A 71 -0.48 -2.05 -17.79
C ALA A 71 0.62 -2.91 -17.13
N ASP A 72 1.74 -2.30 -16.74
CA ASP A 72 2.82 -2.98 -16.01
C ASP A 72 2.51 -2.96 -14.50
N ILE A 73 2.00 -4.08 -13.99
CA ILE A 73 1.57 -4.19 -12.60
C ILE A 73 2.63 -4.89 -11.78
N VAL A 74 3.14 -4.16 -10.78
CA VAL A 74 4.11 -4.65 -9.81
C VAL A 74 3.44 -4.77 -8.45
N TRP A 75 3.39 -5.99 -7.93
CA TRP A 75 2.91 -6.22 -6.57
C TRP A 75 4.07 -6.43 -5.61
N LEU A 76 4.14 -5.57 -4.59
CA LEU A 76 5.14 -5.67 -3.55
C LEU A 76 4.68 -6.66 -2.47
N CYS A 77 5.37 -7.80 -2.36
CA CYS A 77 5.05 -8.87 -1.41
C CYS A 77 6.25 -9.22 -0.52
N ASP A 78 6.02 -10.08 0.47
CA ASP A 78 7.10 -10.77 1.16
C ASP A 78 7.74 -11.82 0.23
N PHE A 79 9.04 -12.05 0.39
CA PHE A 79 9.78 -13.05 -0.39
C PHE A 79 9.59 -14.46 0.17
N GLU A 80 9.43 -14.60 1.49
CA GLU A 80 9.37 -15.90 2.14
C GLU A 80 8.06 -16.65 1.86
N ASN A 81 6.96 -15.89 1.70
CA ASN A 81 5.63 -16.43 1.44
C ASN A 81 4.95 -15.61 0.33
N PRO A 82 5.37 -15.78 -0.93
CA PRO A 82 4.77 -15.06 -2.04
C PRO A 82 3.32 -15.54 -2.23
N PRO A 83 2.36 -14.62 -2.38
CA PRO A 83 0.98 -14.98 -2.64
C PRO A 83 0.79 -15.53 -4.05
N GLU A 84 -0.21 -16.40 -4.20
CA GLU A 84 -0.70 -16.79 -5.53
C GLU A 84 -1.35 -15.58 -6.21
N MET A 85 -0.93 -15.30 -7.44
CA MET A 85 -1.35 -14.15 -8.24
C MET A 85 -1.41 -14.49 -9.73
N PRO A 86 -2.24 -13.78 -10.52
CA PRO A 86 -2.19 -13.86 -11.97
C PRO A 86 -0.77 -13.69 -12.52
N ALA A 87 -0.39 -14.52 -13.49
CA ALA A 87 0.97 -14.56 -14.06
C ALA A 87 1.42 -13.22 -14.70
N CYS A 88 0.48 -12.38 -15.12
CA CYS A 88 0.75 -11.05 -15.66
C CYS A 88 1.19 -10.02 -14.60
N ILE A 89 1.11 -10.34 -13.30
CA ILE A 89 1.51 -9.45 -12.21
C ILE A 89 2.94 -9.80 -11.78
N ARG A 90 3.84 -8.83 -11.85
CA ARG A 90 5.23 -9.00 -11.39
C ARG A 90 5.30 -8.92 -9.87
N GLN A 91 5.71 -10.01 -9.23
CA GLN A 91 5.95 -10.03 -7.79
C GLN A 91 7.36 -9.55 -7.48
N VAL A 92 7.48 -8.55 -6.60
CA VAL A 92 8.78 -7.97 -6.20
C VAL A 92 8.83 -7.86 -4.68
N PRO A 93 9.91 -8.30 -4.02
CA PRO A 93 10.02 -8.15 -2.57
C PRO A 93 9.96 -6.69 -2.13
N TYR A 94 9.05 -6.36 -1.21
CA TYR A 94 8.88 -4.98 -0.72
C TYR A 94 10.18 -4.41 -0.13
N HIS A 95 10.88 -5.21 0.67
CA HIS A 95 12.14 -4.87 1.31
C HIS A 95 13.33 -5.26 0.42
N SER A 96 13.40 -4.68 -0.77
CA SER A 96 14.52 -4.88 -1.70
C SER A 96 14.88 -3.60 -2.43
N ILE A 97 16.12 -3.52 -2.93
CA ILE A 97 16.57 -2.46 -3.83
C ILE A 97 15.64 -2.37 -5.04
N ARG A 98 15.25 -3.53 -5.60
CA ARG A 98 14.29 -3.61 -6.70
C ARG A 98 12.93 -3.04 -6.30
N GLY A 99 12.41 -3.34 -5.12
CA GLY A 99 11.15 -2.78 -4.61
C GLY A 99 11.18 -1.25 -4.46
N ILE A 100 12.32 -0.66 -4.12
CA ILE A 100 12.52 0.80 -4.14
C ILE A 100 12.51 1.32 -5.58
N TYR A 101 13.28 0.70 -6.47
CA TYR A 101 13.33 1.08 -7.89
C TYR A 101 11.94 1.09 -8.55
N GLU A 102 11.14 0.03 -8.32
CA GLU A 102 9.79 -0.06 -8.88
C GLU A 102 8.91 1.08 -8.35
N GLN A 103 8.96 1.36 -7.03
CA GLN A 103 8.24 2.50 -6.45
C GLN A 103 8.68 3.83 -7.05
N VAL A 104 9.99 4.10 -7.16
CA VAL A 104 10.51 5.39 -7.67
C VAL A 104 10.16 5.63 -9.14
N THR A 105 10.05 4.56 -9.93
CA THR A 105 9.78 4.63 -11.37
C THR A 105 8.31 4.46 -11.74
N ALA A 106 7.42 4.04 -10.83
CA ALA A 106 6.01 3.86 -11.15
C ALA A 106 5.24 5.17 -11.35
N GLN A 107 4.28 5.22 -12.27
CA GLN A 107 3.39 6.37 -12.43
C GLN A 107 2.32 6.41 -11.34
N ILE A 108 1.81 5.25 -10.91
CA ILE A 108 0.75 5.13 -9.90
C ILE A 108 1.19 4.21 -8.76
N TRP A 109 0.90 4.61 -7.53
CA TRP A 109 0.98 3.77 -6.34
C TRP A 109 -0.42 3.48 -5.82
N ILE A 110 -0.70 2.22 -5.48
CA ILE A 110 -1.94 1.80 -4.82
C ILE A 110 -1.55 1.10 -3.51
N SER A 111 -2.12 1.54 -2.38
CA SER A 111 -1.83 0.98 -1.08
C SER A 111 -3.04 0.98 -0.17
N ASN A 112 -3.13 0.01 0.73
CA ASN A 112 -4.04 0.05 1.87
C ASN A 112 -3.32 0.19 3.23
N ARG A 113 -1.99 0.34 3.19
CA ARG A 113 -1.09 0.50 4.35
C ARG A 113 -0.41 1.87 4.33
N ARG A 114 0.10 2.29 5.48
CA ARG A 114 1.07 3.39 5.60
C ARG A 114 2.42 2.99 4.99
N LYS A 115 3.03 3.92 4.25
CA LYS A 115 4.42 3.85 3.82
C LYS A 115 5.37 4.22 4.98
N SER A 116 6.58 3.68 4.96
CA SER A 116 7.61 4.00 5.94
C SER A 116 8.14 5.43 5.78
N ARG A 117 8.69 6.02 6.85
CA ARG A 117 9.22 7.40 6.85
C ARG A 117 10.34 7.69 5.84
N TYR A 118 11.05 6.68 5.33
CA TYR A 118 12.11 6.85 4.32
C TYR A 118 11.57 6.95 2.88
N VAL A 119 10.30 6.59 2.64
CA VAL A 119 9.71 6.59 1.29
C VAL A 119 9.55 8.02 0.80
N ARG A 120 9.94 8.28 -0.46
CA ARG A 120 9.84 9.59 -1.11
C ARG A 120 9.11 9.47 -2.45
N LYS A 121 7.89 9.98 -2.54
CA LYS A 121 7.13 10.12 -3.79
C LYS A 121 7.65 11.29 -4.63
N ARG A 122 7.74 11.13 -5.95
CA ARG A 122 8.01 12.22 -6.90
C ARG A 122 6.72 13.01 -7.16
N LYS A 123 6.86 14.27 -7.59
CA LYS A 123 5.71 15.14 -7.92
C LYS A 123 4.81 14.53 -9.01
N ASN A 124 5.43 13.91 -10.01
CA ASN A 124 4.76 13.41 -11.21
C ASN A 124 4.13 12.02 -11.03
N GLN A 125 4.13 11.46 -9.82
CA GLN A 125 3.50 10.17 -9.49
C GLN A 125 2.16 10.40 -8.79
N TYR A 126 1.24 9.44 -8.89
CA TYR A 126 -0.07 9.51 -8.26
C TYR A 126 -0.24 8.41 -7.21
N TYR A 127 -0.55 8.76 -5.97
CA TYR A 127 -0.72 7.81 -4.88
C TYR A 127 -2.17 7.71 -4.41
N ILE A 128 -2.76 6.53 -4.60
CA ILE A 128 -4.08 6.14 -4.11
C ILE A 128 -3.93 5.34 -2.82
N GLN A 129 -4.50 5.86 -1.73
CA GLN A 129 -4.63 5.18 -0.45
C GLN A 129 -6.06 4.65 -0.31
N THR A 130 -6.22 3.34 -0.32
CA THR A 130 -7.53 2.71 -0.12
C THR A 130 -7.88 2.56 1.34
N TRP A 131 -6.88 2.60 2.23
CA TRP A 131 -7.01 2.18 3.63
C TRP A 131 -7.57 0.75 3.74
N HIS A 132 -7.73 0.26 4.97
CA HIS A 132 -8.21 -1.09 5.24
C HIS A 132 -9.35 -1.15 6.28
N GLY A 133 -9.71 -0.02 6.89
CA GLY A 133 -10.85 0.10 7.78
C GLY A 133 -12.11 0.53 7.04
N GLY A 134 -13.21 -0.23 7.19
CA GLY A 134 -14.54 0.16 6.71
C GLY A 134 -15.29 0.98 7.75
N VAL A 135 -15.64 0.38 8.89
CA VAL A 135 -16.19 1.09 10.06
C VAL A 135 -15.07 1.30 11.08
N ARG A 136 -14.86 2.53 11.50
CA ARG A 136 -13.75 2.93 12.36
C ARG A 136 -14.21 3.00 13.82
N LEU A 137 -14.20 1.86 14.50
CA LEU A 137 -14.73 1.70 15.87
C LEU A 137 -13.73 2.06 16.98
N LYS A 138 -12.45 2.24 16.65
CA LYS A 138 -11.39 2.53 17.62
C LYS A 138 -10.67 3.83 17.24
N ASN A 139 -10.22 4.57 18.24
CA ASN A 139 -9.33 5.71 18.02
C ASN A 139 -8.05 5.21 17.33
N MET A 140 -7.67 5.90 16.26
CA MET A 140 -6.49 5.59 15.45
C MET A 140 -5.75 6.86 15.11
N GLU A 141 -4.47 6.72 14.75
CA GLU A 141 -3.70 7.79 14.12
C GLU A 141 -3.67 9.04 15.02
N ARG A 142 -4.09 10.22 14.55
CA ARG A 142 -4.06 11.46 15.35
C ARG A 142 -4.92 11.35 16.62
N ALA A 143 -6.04 10.63 16.58
CA ALA A 143 -6.90 10.44 17.75
C ALA A 143 -6.26 9.57 18.85
N ALA A 144 -5.22 8.81 18.51
CA ALA A 144 -4.47 7.96 19.45
C ALA A 144 -3.04 8.46 19.68
N ILE A 145 -2.73 9.74 19.38
CA ILE A 145 -1.36 10.28 19.33
C ILE A 145 -0.54 10.01 20.60
N ASN A 146 -1.15 10.07 21.78
CA ASN A 146 -0.49 9.85 23.07
C ASN A 146 -0.04 8.39 23.30
N LYS A 147 -0.53 7.44 22.49
CA LYS A 147 -0.17 6.01 22.56
C LYS A 147 0.77 5.60 21.42
N LEU A 148 1.09 6.51 20.50
CA LEU A 148 1.87 6.21 19.31
C LEU A 148 3.33 6.60 19.50
N SER A 149 4.23 5.77 18.98
CA SER A 149 5.66 6.12 18.96
C SER A 149 5.92 7.29 18.02
N LYS A 150 6.92 8.10 18.35
CA LYS A 150 7.38 9.20 17.48
C LYS A 150 7.67 8.74 16.05
N ARG A 151 8.30 7.56 15.91
CA ARG A 151 8.60 6.92 14.61
C ARG A 151 7.34 6.63 13.79
N TYR A 152 6.28 6.14 14.45
CA TYR A 152 5.00 5.90 13.78
C TYR A 152 4.38 7.23 13.32
N ILE A 153 4.32 8.23 14.20
CA ILE A 153 3.75 9.54 13.89
C ILE A 153 4.46 10.18 12.69
N ASP A 154 5.79 10.12 12.65
CA ASP A 154 6.57 10.66 11.54
C ASP A 154 6.31 9.91 10.23
N SER A 155 6.16 8.58 10.29
CA SER A 155 5.81 7.77 9.12
C SER A 155 4.40 8.10 8.61
N ALA A 156 3.42 8.22 9.51
CA ALA A 156 2.03 8.53 9.18
C ALA A 156 1.87 9.93 8.60
N LYS A 157 2.57 10.92 9.15
CA LYS A 157 2.64 12.28 8.58
C LYS A 157 3.31 12.29 7.21
N ASN A 158 4.42 11.59 7.05
CA ASN A 158 5.11 11.49 5.75
C ASN A 158 4.22 10.83 4.68
N ASP A 159 3.60 9.69 5.00
CA ASP A 159 2.67 9.00 4.11
C ASP A 159 1.48 9.91 3.73
N SER A 160 0.87 10.58 4.70
CA SER A 160 -0.27 11.47 4.45
C SER A 160 0.08 12.63 3.51
N LYS A 161 1.30 13.19 3.60
CA LYS A 161 1.78 14.21 2.66
C LYS A 161 1.94 13.70 1.23
N MET A 162 2.19 12.41 1.05
CA MET A 162 2.37 11.82 -0.28
C MET A 162 1.06 11.40 -0.94
N ILE A 163 -0.03 11.25 -0.19
CA ILE A 163 -1.30 10.73 -0.74
C ILE A 163 -1.92 11.78 -1.67
N ASN A 164 -2.29 11.34 -2.89
CA ASN A 164 -3.04 12.17 -3.82
C ASN A 164 -4.55 11.95 -3.67
N LEU A 165 -4.97 10.70 -3.45
CA LEU A 165 -6.37 10.31 -3.32
C LEU A 165 -6.55 9.32 -2.17
N PHE A 166 -7.55 9.54 -1.33
CA PHE A 166 -7.91 8.65 -0.23
C PHE A 166 -9.34 8.12 -0.42
N LEU A 167 -9.57 6.81 -0.33
CA LEU A 167 -10.90 6.23 -0.45
C LEU A 167 -11.69 6.28 0.86
N SER A 168 -12.99 6.51 0.76
CA SER A 168 -13.93 6.46 1.89
C SER A 168 -15.21 5.73 1.50
N ASN A 169 -15.78 5.00 2.47
CA ASN A 169 -17.02 4.25 2.29
C ASN A 169 -18.27 4.92 2.84
N SER A 170 -18.15 6.02 3.58
CA SER A 170 -19.30 6.72 4.17
C SER A 170 -18.93 8.14 4.60
N ASP A 171 -19.94 8.97 4.88
CA ASP A 171 -19.75 10.30 5.46
C ASP A 171 -19.02 10.24 6.80
N PHE A 172 -19.38 9.26 7.64
CA PHE A 172 -18.73 9.02 8.92
C PHE A 172 -17.23 8.70 8.74
N SER A 173 -16.88 7.82 7.81
CA SER A 173 -15.48 7.52 7.51
C SER A 173 -14.74 8.74 6.96
N THR A 174 -15.37 9.53 6.09
CA THR A 174 -14.81 10.78 5.57
C THR A 174 -14.52 11.78 6.69
N PHE A 175 -15.48 12.00 7.60
CA PHE A 175 -15.32 12.83 8.79
C PHE A 175 -14.11 12.38 9.62
N LEU A 176 -14.00 11.08 9.90
CA LEU A 176 -12.88 10.54 10.67
C LEU A 176 -11.54 10.62 9.92
N ILE A 177 -11.51 10.54 8.57
CA ILE A 177 -10.27 10.81 7.81
C ILE A 177 -9.83 12.25 8.07
N ARG A 178 -10.75 13.22 7.96
CA ARG A 178 -10.45 14.64 8.13
C ARG A 178 -10.00 14.96 9.56
N ARG A 179 -10.68 14.38 10.56
CA ARG A 179 -10.41 14.63 11.98
C ARG A 179 -9.14 13.93 12.48
N ASP A 180 -9.02 12.63 12.18
CA ASP A 180 -8.09 11.73 12.88
C ASP A 180 -6.86 11.37 12.06
N MET A 181 -6.78 11.74 10.78
CA MET A 181 -5.59 11.50 9.96
C MET A 181 -4.84 12.81 9.73
N TRP A 182 -3.53 12.73 9.46
CA TRP A 182 -2.75 13.89 8.99
C TRP A 182 -2.95 14.18 7.50
N TYR A 183 -4.13 13.88 6.95
CA TYR A 183 -4.45 13.98 5.53
C TYR A 183 -5.50 15.04 5.26
N SER A 184 -5.17 16.01 4.40
CA SER A 184 -6.05 17.10 4.00
C SER A 184 -6.41 17.10 2.51
N GLY A 185 -5.95 16.11 1.74
CA GLY A 185 -6.16 16.06 0.28
C GLY A 185 -7.54 15.60 -0.18
N LYS A 186 -7.64 15.12 -1.42
CA LYS A 186 -8.87 14.65 -2.06
C LYS A 186 -9.34 13.30 -1.48
N ILE A 187 -10.60 13.25 -1.06
CA ILE A 187 -11.25 12.02 -0.62
C ILE A 187 -12.27 11.61 -1.68
N LEU A 188 -12.23 10.34 -2.10
CA LEU A 188 -13.25 9.74 -2.95
C LEU A 188 -14.17 8.88 -2.10
N GLN A 189 -15.36 9.41 -1.82
CA GLN A 189 -16.39 8.71 -1.07
C GLN A 189 -17.28 7.87 -2.02
N LYS A 190 -16.80 6.68 -2.37
CA LYS A 190 -17.47 5.76 -3.32
C LYS A 190 -17.43 4.30 -2.86
N GLY A 191 -17.29 4.05 -1.56
CA GLY A 191 -17.15 2.69 -1.05
C GLY A 191 -15.70 2.21 -1.05
N LEU A 192 -15.52 0.94 -0.72
CA LEU A 192 -14.23 0.25 -0.83
C LEU A 192 -14.33 -0.84 -1.90
N PRO A 193 -13.42 -0.91 -2.87
CA PRO A 193 -13.46 -1.94 -3.93
C PRO A 193 -13.60 -3.38 -3.43
N ARG A 194 -13.16 -3.67 -2.20
CA ARG A 194 -13.35 -5.00 -1.58
C ARG A 194 -14.79 -5.39 -1.30
N THR A 195 -15.71 -4.42 -1.20
CA THR A 195 -17.13 -4.67 -0.90
C THR A 195 -17.97 -4.85 -2.16
N ASP A 196 -17.44 -4.54 -3.34
CA ASP A 196 -18.19 -4.61 -4.61
C ASP A 196 -18.75 -6.02 -4.86
N VAL A 197 -18.00 -7.06 -4.47
CA VAL A 197 -18.46 -8.46 -4.59
C VAL A 197 -19.65 -8.80 -3.70
N MET A 198 -19.87 -8.08 -2.60
CA MET A 198 -21.03 -8.29 -1.74
C MET A 198 -22.29 -7.63 -2.30
N LEU A 199 -22.12 -6.54 -3.07
CA LEU A 199 -23.23 -5.78 -3.65
C LEU A 199 -23.62 -6.32 -5.03
N ASN A 200 -22.64 -6.73 -5.83
CA ASN A 200 -22.80 -7.08 -7.24
C ASN A 200 -22.49 -8.57 -7.55
N GLY A 201 -22.08 -9.36 -6.55
CA GLY A 201 -21.80 -10.78 -6.73
C GLY A 201 -23.08 -11.62 -6.76
N ASP A 202 -23.07 -12.71 -7.52
CA ASP A 202 -24.16 -13.69 -7.43
C ASP A 202 -24.15 -14.40 -6.06
N ARG A 203 -25.29 -14.99 -5.68
CA ARG A 203 -25.44 -15.68 -4.38
C ARG A 203 -24.37 -16.75 -4.16
N ASN A 204 -23.93 -17.43 -5.22
CA ASN A 204 -22.90 -18.47 -5.15
C ASN A 204 -21.50 -17.91 -4.85
N THR A 205 -21.14 -16.76 -5.44
CA THR A 205 -19.87 -16.06 -5.16
C THR A 205 -19.85 -15.51 -3.74
N ILE A 206 -20.99 -14.99 -3.27
CA ILE A 206 -21.15 -14.52 -1.89
C ILE A 206 -21.04 -15.70 -0.92
N ALA A 207 -21.75 -16.80 -1.16
CA ALA A 207 -21.73 -18.00 -0.31
C ALA A 207 -20.34 -18.65 -0.22
N LYS A 208 -19.61 -18.78 -1.34
CA LYS A 208 -18.23 -19.30 -1.34
C LYS A 208 -17.29 -18.44 -0.49
N LYS A 209 -17.45 -17.11 -0.50
CA LYS A 209 -16.66 -16.22 0.37
C LYS A 209 -17.09 -16.29 1.82
N ASN A 210 -18.37 -16.42 2.11
CA ASN A 210 -18.87 -16.56 3.48
C ASN A 210 -18.43 -17.90 4.11
N LYS A 211 -18.34 -18.98 3.32
CA LYS A 211 -17.82 -20.28 3.79
C LYS A 211 -16.33 -20.22 4.18
N ILE A 212 -15.56 -19.31 3.60
CA ILE A 212 -14.17 -19.04 4.01
C ILE A 212 -14.15 -18.18 5.30
N LEU A 213 -15.19 -17.40 5.55
CA LEU A 213 -15.36 -16.54 6.72
C LEU A 213 -16.10 -17.25 7.88
N SER A 214 -16.14 -18.58 7.90
CA SER A 214 -16.84 -19.39 8.91
C SER A 214 -16.44 -19.00 10.34
N ILE A 215 -17.12 -18.00 10.87
CA ILE A 215 -17.39 -17.79 12.29
C ILE A 215 -18.55 -18.75 12.55
N ASN A 216 -18.23 -19.88 13.17
CA ASN A 216 -19.23 -20.63 13.94
C ASN A 216 -19.64 -19.79 15.15
#